data_AF-A0A212DG42-F1
#
_entry.id   AF-A0A212DG42-F1
#
_cell.length_a   1.000
_cell.length_b   1.000
_cell.length_c   1.000
_cell.angle_alpha   90.00
_cell.angle_beta   90.00
_cell.angle_gamma   90.00
#
_symmetry.space_group_name_H-M   'P 1'
#
loop_
_entity.id
_entity.type
_entity.pdbx_description
1 polymer ?
#
loop_
_entity_poly.entity_id
_entity_poly.type
_entity_poly.pdbx_seq_one_letter_code
_entity_poly.pdbx_strand_id
1 'polypeptide(L)'
;MVLESVMFAILAERSLGPKLFGIFPQGRLEQFIPSRRLDTEELSLPDISAEIAEKMARFHGMKMPFNKEPKWLFGTMEKYLNQVLRIRFTGESKAKQLHRFLSYNLPLELENLRSLLESTPSPVVFCHNDCQEGNILLLDGRENSEKQKLMLIDFEYSSYNYSPRSKAEEPPDPTEV
;
A
#
# COMPACT_ATOMS: atom_id res chain seq x y z
N MET A 1 -15.31 -6.74 0.70
CA MET A 1 -15.70 -8.06 1.25
C MET A 1 -15.19 -9.27 0.45
N VAL A 2 -15.70 -9.61 -0.76
CA VAL A 2 -15.23 -10.83 -1.48
C VAL A 2 -13.77 -10.72 -1.93
N LEU A 3 -13.37 -9.59 -2.52
CA LEU A 3 -11.99 -9.38 -3.00
C LEU A 3 -10.96 -9.37 -1.86
N GLU A 4 -11.28 -8.66 -0.76
CA GLU A 4 -10.46 -8.65 0.46
C GLU A 4 -10.30 -10.07 1.03
N SER A 5 -11.39 -10.84 1.09
CA SER A 5 -11.36 -12.21 1.60
C SER A 5 -10.42 -13.12 0.80
N VAL A 6 -10.45 -13.00 -0.53
CA VAL A 6 -9.54 -13.73 -1.43
C VAL A 6 -8.09 -13.27 -1.23
N MET A 7 -7.87 -11.97 -1.04
CA MET A 7 -6.54 -11.41 -0.81
C MET A 7 -5.92 -11.95 0.48
N PHE A 8 -6.63 -11.85 1.61
CA PHE A 8 -6.14 -12.33 2.90
C PHE A 8 -5.89 -13.85 2.88
N ALA A 9 -6.78 -14.63 2.25
CA ALA A 9 -6.58 -16.07 2.11
C ALA A 9 -5.29 -16.39 1.34
N ILE A 10 -5.03 -15.74 0.20
CA ILE A 10 -3.81 -15.98 -0.59
C ILE A 10 -2.55 -15.56 0.17
N LEU A 11 -2.59 -14.44 0.91
CA LEU A 11 -1.46 -13.96 1.69
C LEU A 11 -1.14 -14.91 2.86
N ALA A 12 -2.17 -15.42 3.54
CA ALA A 12 -2.02 -16.45 4.57
C ALA A 12 -1.41 -17.73 4.01
N GLU A 13 -1.94 -18.26 2.90
CA GLU A 13 -1.42 -19.47 2.22
C GLU A 13 0.04 -19.32 1.78
N ARG A 14 0.45 -18.11 1.35
CA ARG A 14 1.83 -17.82 0.94
C ARG A 14 2.77 -17.46 2.10
N SER A 15 2.30 -17.52 3.34
CA SER A 15 3.05 -17.10 4.54
C SER A 15 3.58 -15.66 4.43
N LEU A 16 2.80 -14.78 3.81
CA LEU A 16 3.08 -13.35 3.62
C LEU A 16 2.26 -12.44 4.53
N GLY A 17 1.30 -13.01 5.25
CA GLY A 17 0.53 -12.33 6.29
C GLY A 17 0.15 -13.32 7.40
N PRO A 18 -0.63 -12.85 8.39
CA PRO A 18 -1.14 -13.70 9.45
C PRO A 18 -1.94 -14.88 8.90
N LYS A 19 -1.90 -16.04 9.58
CA LYS A 19 -2.78 -17.16 9.22
C LYS A 19 -4.24 -16.74 9.36
N LEU A 20 -5.07 -17.15 8.41
CA LEU A 20 -6.50 -16.88 8.41
C LEU A 20 -7.24 -18.08 9.00
N PHE A 21 -7.98 -17.87 10.09
CA PHE A 21 -8.77 -18.92 10.74
C PHE A 21 -10.22 -18.96 10.25
N GLY A 22 -10.76 -17.83 9.81
CA GLY A 22 -12.12 -17.76 9.28
C GLY A 22 -12.53 -16.38 8.81
N ILE A 23 -13.55 -16.33 7.96
CA ILE A 23 -14.16 -15.11 7.42
C ILE A 23 -15.66 -15.16 7.67
N PHE A 24 -16.24 -14.04 8.07
CA PHE A 24 -17.68 -13.88 8.29
C PHE A 24 -18.15 -12.53 7.72
N PRO A 25 -19.46 -12.28 7.57
CA PRO A 25 -19.97 -11.14 6.79
C PRO A 25 -19.59 -9.73 7.31
N GLN A 26 -18.93 -9.62 8.46
CA GLN A 26 -18.49 -8.34 9.05
C GLN A 26 -17.04 -8.37 9.53
N GLY A 27 -16.26 -9.39 9.19
CA GLY A 27 -14.90 -9.47 9.68
C GLY A 27 -14.20 -10.80 9.40
N ARG A 28 -13.07 -10.97 10.06
CA ARG A 28 -12.21 -12.14 9.93
C ARG A 28 -11.53 -12.46 11.25
N LEU A 29 -11.16 -13.72 11.43
CA LEU A 29 -10.29 -14.17 12.52
C LEU A 29 -8.93 -14.52 11.92
N GLU A 30 -7.88 -13.89 12.45
CA GLU A 30 -6.51 -14.06 11.99
C GLU A 30 -5.57 -14.35 13.17
N GLN A 31 -4.41 -14.90 12.87
CA GLN A 31 -3.37 -15.18 13.84
C GLN A 31 -2.93 -13.89 14.55
N PHE A 32 -2.92 -13.92 15.88
CA PHE A 32 -2.21 -12.92 16.66
C PHE A 32 -0.70 -13.10 16.50
N ILE A 33 0.00 -12.03 16.19
CA ILE A 33 1.44 -12.01 15.99
C ILE A 33 2.09 -11.15 17.09
N PRO A 34 2.80 -11.77 18.06
CA PRO A 34 3.59 -11.03 19.04
C PRO A 34 4.61 -10.14 18.33
N SER A 35 4.42 -8.83 18.45
CA SER A 35 5.16 -7.82 17.71
C SER A 35 4.85 -6.42 18.23
N ARG A 36 5.66 -5.46 17.79
CA ARG A 36 5.32 -4.02 17.84
C ARG A 36 5.31 -3.42 16.44
N ARG A 37 4.61 -2.32 16.27
CA ARG A 37 4.72 -1.48 15.05
C ARG A 37 6.05 -0.76 15.05
N LEU A 38 6.51 -0.39 13.87
CA LEU A 38 7.64 0.53 13.75
C LEU A 38 7.22 1.96 14.10
N ASP A 39 8.19 2.73 14.57
CA ASP A 39 8.11 4.18 14.65
C ASP A 39 8.61 4.82 13.34
N THR A 40 8.19 6.05 13.04
CA THR A 40 8.53 6.74 11.80
C THR A 40 10.05 6.88 11.62
N GLU A 41 10.79 7.11 12.71
CA GLU A 41 12.24 7.28 12.69
C GLU A 41 12.97 5.99 12.27
N GLU A 42 12.39 4.83 12.59
CA GLU A 42 12.98 3.52 12.29
C GLU A 42 12.98 3.20 10.80
N LEU A 43 12.07 3.81 10.02
CA LEU A 43 12.02 3.65 8.56
C LEU A 43 13.32 4.10 7.89
N SER A 44 14.06 5.01 8.51
CA SER A 44 15.34 5.53 8.00
C SER A 44 16.55 4.65 8.34
N LEU A 45 16.40 3.66 9.23
CA LEU A 45 17.48 2.78 9.62
C LEU A 45 17.85 1.85 8.43
N PRO A 46 19.13 1.77 8.02
CA PRO A 46 19.53 1.04 6.82
C PRO A 46 19.05 -0.42 6.79
N ASP A 47 19.22 -1.16 7.89
CA ASP A 47 18.83 -2.57 7.97
C ASP A 47 17.31 -2.77 7.87
N ILE A 48 16.53 -1.85 8.46
CA ILE A 48 15.07 -1.87 8.42
C ILE A 48 14.59 -1.52 7.02
N SER A 49 15.09 -0.42 6.44
CA SER A 49 14.75 0.01 5.08
C SER A 49 15.10 -1.05 4.04
N ALA A 50 16.25 -1.73 4.19
CA ALA A 50 16.67 -2.81 3.30
C ALA A 50 15.68 -3.99 3.37
N GLU A 51 15.31 -4.43 4.58
CA GLU A 51 14.36 -5.54 4.73
C GLU A 51 12.95 -5.16 4.23
N ILE A 52 12.50 -3.91 4.42
CA ILE A 52 11.25 -3.39 3.84
C ILE A 52 11.31 -3.47 2.32
N ALA A 53 12.41 -3.01 1.70
CA ALA A 53 12.59 -3.05 0.26
C ALA A 53 12.56 -4.48 -0.29
N GLU A 54 13.21 -5.44 0.39
CA GLU A 54 13.15 -6.87 0.03
C GLU A 54 11.72 -7.42 0.09
N LYS A 55 10.97 -7.09 1.15
CA LYS A 55 9.57 -7.54 1.30
C LYS A 55 8.66 -6.92 0.26
N MET A 56 8.81 -5.64 -0.02
CA MET A 56 8.06 -4.94 -1.08
C MET A 56 8.39 -5.49 -2.47
N ALA A 57 9.66 -5.80 -2.75
CA ALA A 57 10.05 -6.44 -4.01
C ALA A 57 9.37 -7.81 -4.18
N ARG A 58 9.33 -8.63 -3.12
CA ARG A 58 8.61 -9.91 -3.11
C ARG A 58 7.10 -9.70 -3.31
N PHE A 59 6.52 -8.69 -2.67
CA PHE A 59 5.10 -8.35 -2.77
C PHE A 59 4.74 -7.92 -4.21
N HIS A 60 5.52 -7.03 -4.80
CA HIS A 60 5.38 -6.58 -6.19
C HIS A 60 5.47 -7.74 -7.21
N GLY A 61 6.27 -8.76 -6.91
CA GLY A 61 6.40 -9.97 -7.72
C GLY A 61 5.21 -10.95 -7.63
N MET A 62 4.23 -10.70 -6.76
CA MET A 62 3.09 -11.59 -6.58
C MET A 62 2.16 -11.59 -7.80
N LYS A 63 1.84 -12.79 -8.29
CA LYS A 63 0.74 -12.99 -9.23
C LYS A 63 -0.55 -13.19 -8.44
N MET A 64 -1.43 -12.19 -8.47
CA MET A 64 -2.71 -12.18 -7.77
C MET A 64 -3.88 -12.27 -8.76
N PRO A 65 -4.98 -12.97 -8.41
CA PRO A 65 -6.14 -13.16 -9.29
C PRO A 65 -7.08 -11.93 -9.24
N PHE A 66 -6.53 -10.74 -9.44
CA PHE A 66 -7.27 -9.48 -9.46
C PHE A 66 -7.12 -8.78 -10.81
N ASN A 67 -7.91 -7.72 -11.03
CA ASN A 67 -7.75 -6.88 -12.20
C ASN A 67 -6.33 -6.31 -12.23
N LYS A 68 -5.62 -6.49 -13.35
CA LYS A 68 -4.24 -6.03 -13.53
C LYS A 68 -4.15 -4.61 -14.06
N GLU A 69 -5.27 -4.00 -14.43
CA GLU A 69 -5.28 -2.60 -14.84
C GLU A 69 -5.16 -1.68 -13.60
N PRO A 70 -4.31 -0.64 -13.63
CA PRO A 70 -4.05 0.26 -12.50
C PRO A 70 -5.17 1.30 -12.31
N LYS A 71 -6.43 0.84 -12.28
CA LYS A 71 -7.62 1.70 -12.16
C LYS A 71 -7.92 2.16 -10.73
N TRP A 72 -7.36 1.45 -9.74
CA TRP A 72 -7.70 1.65 -8.33
C TRP A 72 -7.36 3.06 -7.84
N LEU A 73 -6.17 3.59 -8.18
CA LEU A 73 -5.69 4.88 -7.72
C LEU A 73 -6.63 6.02 -8.14
N PHE A 74 -6.83 6.18 -9.45
CA PHE A 74 -7.66 7.25 -10.00
C PHE A 74 -9.14 7.06 -9.67
N GLY A 75 -9.65 5.82 -9.72
CA GLY A 75 -11.03 5.55 -9.32
C GLY A 75 -11.31 5.93 -7.87
N THR A 76 -10.33 5.72 -6.98
CA THR A 76 -10.43 6.11 -5.56
C THR A 76 -10.32 7.63 -5.38
N MET A 77 -9.37 8.28 -6.05
CA MET A 77 -9.22 9.75 -6.01
C MET A 77 -10.46 10.47 -6.55
N GLU A 78 -11.03 10.03 -7.67
CA GLU A 78 -12.26 10.58 -8.24
C GLU A 78 -13.44 10.42 -7.30
N LYS A 79 -13.59 9.24 -6.67
CA LYS A 79 -14.61 8.98 -5.67
C LYS A 79 -14.49 9.94 -4.49
N TYR A 80 -13.29 10.15 -3.95
CA TYR A 80 -13.07 11.07 -2.83
C TYR A 80 -13.24 12.53 -3.23
N LEU A 81 -12.76 12.93 -4.40
CA LEU A 81 -12.98 14.28 -4.94
C LEU A 81 -14.48 14.60 -5.01
N ASN A 82 -15.29 13.68 -5.56
CA ASN A 82 -16.74 13.83 -5.60
C ASN A 82 -17.39 13.98 -4.22
N GLN A 83 -16.85 13.32 -3.18
CA GLN A 83 -17.32 13.48 -1.80
C GLN A 83 -16.90 14.82 -1.21
N VAL A 84 -15.64 15.22 -1.39
CA VAL A 84 -15.10 16.51 -0.90
C VAL A 84 -15.85 17.69 -1.51
N LEU A 85 -16.22 17.63 -2.79
CA LEU A 85 -17.00 18.68 -3.44
C LEU A 85 -18.44 18.81 -2.90
N ARG A 86 -18.95 17.78 -2.20
CA ARG A 86 -20.33 17.73 -1.67
C ARG A 86 -20.39 17.86 -0.15
N ILE A 87 -19.30 17.57 0.55
CA ILE A 87 -19.28 17.55 2.02
C ILE A 87 -19.49 18.96 2.57
N ARG A 88 -20.20 19.04 3.70
CA ARG A 88 -20.41 20.29 4.44
C ARG A 88 -20.13 20.02 5.90
N PHE A 89 -19.40 20.92 6.54
CA PHE A 89 -19.11 20.84 7.97
C PHE A 89 -19.97 21.85 8.73
N THR A 90 -20.50 21.44 9.89
CA THR A 90 -21.23 22.31 10.81
C THR A 90 -20.31 23.19 11.66
N GLY A 91 -19.07 22.73 11.92
CA GLY A 91 -18.08 23.47 12.70
C GLY A 91 -17.30 24.49 11.85
N GLU A 92 -17.25 25.75 12.31
CA GLU A 92 -16.65 26.87 11.59
C GLU A 92 -15.18 26.63 11.21
N SER A 93 -14.38 26.04 12.10
CA SER A 93 -12.97 25.73 11.83
C SER A 93 -12.81 24.75 10.66
N LYS A 94 -13.56 23.64 10.65
CA LYS A 94 -13.51 22.63 9.58
C LYS A 94 -14.08 23.18 8.26
N ALA A 95 -15.12 24.02 8.32
CA ALA A 95 -15.66 24.70 7.15
C ALA A 95 -14.64 25.66 6.51
N LYS A 96 -13.91 26.45 7.33
CA LYS A 96 -12.82 27.31 6.85
C LYS A 96 -11.70 26.49 6.21
N GLN A 97 -11.31 25.36 6.81
CA GLN A 97 -10.30 24.46 6.21
C GLN A 97 -10.76 23.91 4.86
N LEU A 98 -11.99 23.41 4.77
CA LEU A 98 -12.56 22.93 3.51
C LEU A 98 -12.58 24.03 2.45
N HIS A 99 -12.98 25.25 2.80
CA HIS A 99 -12.97 26.38 1.87
C HIS A 99 -11.57 26.69 1.34
N ARG A 100 -10.52 26.55 2.16
CA ARG A 100 -9.13 26.70 1.69
C ARG A 100 -8.71 25.59 0.72
N PHE A 101 -9.20 24.36 0.89
CA PHE A 101 -8.94 23.30 -0.09
C PHE A 101 -9.72 23.55 -1.40
N LEU A 102 -10.99 23.97 -1.29
CA LEU A 102 -11.85 24.24 -2.43
C LEU A 102 -11.50 25.53 -3.18
N SER A 103 -10.59 26.37 -2.66
CA SER A 103 -10.05 27.50 -3.44
C SER A 103 -9.08 27.04 -4.53
N TYR A 104 -8.57 25.81 -4.48
CA TYR A 104 -7.81 25.19 -5.55
C TYR A 104 -8.74 24.51 -6.55
N ASN A 105 -8.31 24.41 -7.81
CA ASN A 105 -9.04 23.63 -8.82
C ASN A 105 -8.67 22.15 -8.72
N LEU A 106 -9.17 21.48 -7.68
CA LEU A 106 -8.87 20.06 -7.40
C LEU A 106 -9.16 19.11 -8.60
N PRO A 107 -10.24 19.31 -9.40
CA PRO A 107 -10.42 18.53 -10.63
C PRO A 107 -9.28 18.68 -11.64
N LEU A 108 -8.77 19.90 -11.84
CA LEU A 108 -7.64 20.14 -12.73
C LEU A 108 -6.35 19.52 -12.19
N GLU A 109 -6.10 19.65 -10.88
CA GLU A 109 -4.93 19.03 -10.24
C GLU A 109 -4.94 17.51 -10.38
N LEU A 110 -6.10 16.87 -10.23
CA LEU A 110 -6.23 15.42 -10.43
C LEU A 110 -5.96 15.01 -11.89
N GLU A 111 -6.42 15.79 -12.86
CA GLU A 111 -6.16 15.52 -14.28
C GLU A 111 -4.68 15.73 -14.66
N ASN A 112 -4.04 16.75 -14.09
CA ASN A 112 -2.60 16.98 -14.23
C ASN A 112 -1.79 15.81 -13.66
N LEU A 113 -2.16 15.32 -12.47
CA LEU A 113 -1.52 14.15 -11.87
C LEU A 113 -1.71 12.90 -12.74
N ARG A 114 -2.91 12.70 -13.29
CA ARG A 114 -3.18 11.58 -14.22
C ARG A 114 -2.27 11.63 -15.43
N SER A 115 -2.23 12.77 -16.11
CA SER A 115 -1.39 12.97 -17.29
C SER A 115 0.09 12.70 -16.99
N LEU A 116 0.58 13.17 -15.83
CA LEU A 116 1.96 12.95 -15.41
C LEU A 116 2.28 11.45 -15.20
N LEU A 117 1.42 10.74 -14.47
CA LEU A 117 1.63 9.31 -14.20
C LEU A 117 1.49 8.45 -15.46
N GLU A 118 0.56 8.76 -16.35
CA GLU A 118 0.41 8.06 -17.63
C GLU A 118 1.61 8.29 -18.57
N SER A 119 2.25 9.46 -18.50
CA SER A 119 3.48 9.77 -19.25
C SER A 119 4.74 9.14 -18.66
N THR A 120 4.67 8.62 -17.43
CA THR A 120 5.83 8.04 -16.74
C THR A 120 5.83 6.51 -16.92
N PRO A 121 6.83 5.91 -17.60
CA PRO A 121 6.89 4.48 -17.80
C PRO A 121 7.18 3.76 -16.47
N SER A 122 6.12 3.35 -15.78
CA SER A 122 6.16 2.58 -14.54
C SER A 122 5.50 1.22 -14.75
N PRO A 123 6.13 0.11 -14.30
CA PRO A 123 5.53 -1.21 -14.42
C PRO A 123 4.31 -1.32 -13.49
N VAL A 124 3.25 -1.94 -13.99
CA VAL A 124 2.08 -2.26 -13.18
C VAL A 124 2.34 -3.55 -12.41
N VAL A 125 2.37 -3.45 -11.08
CA VAL A 125 2.67 -4.56 -10.16
C VAL A 125 1.61 -4.61 -9.07
N PHE A 126 1.57 -5.69 -8.27
CA PHE A 126 0.67 -5.76 -7.12
C PHE A 126 1.26 -4.94 -5.97
N CYS A 127 0.66 -3.80 -5.64
CA CYS A 127 1.15 -2.82 -4.66
C CYS A 127 0.37 -2.92 -3.35
N HIS A 128 1.04 -2.60 -2.23
CA HIS A 128 0.39 -2.48 -0.92
C HIS A 128 -0.49 -1.23 -0.83
N ASN A 129 -0.06 -0.15 -1.48
CA ASN A 129 -0.66 1.20 -1.49
C ASN A 129 -0.71 1.94 -0.14
N ASP A 130 -0.29 1.33 0.97
CA ASP A 130 -0.28 1.94 2.31
C ASP A 130 0.86 1.38 3.20
N CYS A 131 2.10 1.41 2.68
CA CYS A 131 3.28 0.89 3.38
C CYS A 131 3.83 1.93 4.37
N GLN A 132 3.03 2.31 5.36
CA GLN A 132 3.43 3.17 6.48
C GLN A 132 3.97 2.33 7.66
N GLU A 133 4.67 2.97 8.59
CA GLU A 133 5.25 2.36 9.79
C GLU A 133 4.25 1.55 10.62
N GLY A 134 3.00 2.01 10.70
CA GLY A 134 1.92 1.32 11.42
C GLY A 134 1.55 -0.05 10.83
N ASN A 135 1.87 -0.27 9.56
CA ASN A 135 1.59 -1.49 8.80
C ASN A 135 2.82 -2.38 8.66
N ILE A 136 3.90 -2.07 9.39
CA ILE A 136 5.14 -2.84 9.42
C ILE A 136 5.38 -3.28 10.87
N LEU A 137 5.33 -4.59 11.10
CA LEU A 137 5.51 -5.19 12.41
C LEU A 137 6.95 -5.65 12.59
N LEU A 138 7.60 -5.25 13.68
CA LEU A 138 8.81 -5.89 14.19
C LEU A 138 8.42 -7.06 15.10
N LEU A 139 8.81 -8.26 14.72
CA LEU A 139 8.44 -9.51 15.39
C LEU A 139 9.24 -9.71 16.68
N ASP A 140 8.54 -10.02 17.78
CA ASP A 140 9.16 -10.25 19.09
C ASP A 140 10.17 -11.41 19.03
N GLY A 141 11.33 -11.23 19.67
CA GLY A 141 12.40 -12.22 19.71
C GLY A 141 13.21 -12.32 18.41
N ARG A 142 12.97 -11.44 17.43
CA ARG A 142 13.74 -11.34 16.18
C ARG A 142 14.46 -10.01 16.02
N GLU A 143 14.49 -9.17 17.04
CA GLU A 143 15.04 -7.81 16.99
C GLU A 143 16.53 -7.83 16.58
N ASN A 144 17.27 -8.82 17.08
CA ASN A 144 18.68 -9.04 16.79
C ASN A 144 18.93 -9.94 15.57
N SER A 145 17.87 -10.38 14.87
CA SER A 145 18.02 -11.16 13.65
C SER A 145 18.48 -10.25 12.52
N GLU A 146 19.44 -10.72 11.72
CA GLU A 146 19.88 -10.01 10.52
C GLU A 146 18.79 -10.00 9.42
N LYS A 147 17.86 -10.96 9.45
CA LYS A 147 16.79 -11.09 8.44
C LYS A 147 15.47 -11.58 9.05
N GLN A 148 14.38 -11.32 8.33
CA GLN A 148 13.04 -11.84 8.64
C GLN A 148 12.54 -11.44 10.04
N LYS A 149 12.86 -10.20 10.44
CA LYS A 149 12.32 -9.60 11.66
C LYS A 149 11.10 -8.73 11.41
N LEU A 150 10.84 -8.35 10.15
CA LEU A 150 9.68 -7.53 9.80
C LEU A 150 8.54 -8.34 9.18
N MET A 151 7.31 -7.87 9.31
CA MET A 151 6.14 -8.38 8.59
C MET A 151 5.27 -7.21 8.11
N LEU A 152 4.88 -7.23 6.84
CA LEU A 152 3.88 -6.31 6.30
C LEU A 152 2.48 -6.81 6.67
N ILE A 153 1.59 -5.90 7.04
CA ILE A 153 0.20 -6.19 7.39
C ILE A 153 -0.74 -5.15 6.78
N ASP A 154 -2.04 -5.36 6.95
CA ASP A 154 -3.09 -4.42 6.53
C ASP A 154 -3.11 -4.11 5.03
N PHE A 155 -3.42 -5.15 4.27
CA PHE A 155 -3.44 -5.11 2.81
C PHE A 155 -4.74 -4.55 2.21
N GLU A 156 -5.56 -3.83 2.98
CA GLU A 156 -6.92 -3.43 2.56
C GLU A 156 -6.95 -2.59 1.27
N TYR A 157 -5.91 -1.79 1.04
CA TYR A 157 -5.76 -0.96 -0.15
C TYR A 157 -4.99 -1.64 -1.28
N SER A 158 -4.56 -2.89 -1.11
CA SER A 158 -3.68 -3.54 -2.09
C SER A 158 -4.37 -3.78 -3.43
N SER A 159 -3.71 -3.42 -4.51
CA SER A 159 -4.23 -3.58 -5.87
C SER A 159 -3.08 -3.65 -6.88
N TYR A 160 -3.37 -4.03 -8.12
CA TYR A 160 -2.44 -3.69 -9.19
C TYR A 160 -2.40 -2.17 -9.35
N ASN A 161 -1.20 -1.61 -9.34
CA ASN A 161 -0.95 -0.18 -9.44
C ASN A 161 0.44 0.07 -10.04
N TYR A 162 0.73 1.32 -10.39
CA TYR A 162 2.06 1.73 -10.86
C TYR A 162 3.09 1.59 -9.73
N SER A 163 4.20 0.91 -10.00
CA SER A 163 5.32 0.81 -9.07
C SER A 163 6.08 2.14 -8.97
N PRO A 164 6.53 2.57 -7.79
CA PRO A 164 7.40 3.75 -7.67
C PRO A 164 8.77 3.60 -8.36
N ARG A 165 9.15 2.38 -8.79
CA ARG A 165 10.41 2.16 -9.51
C ARG A 165 10.43 2.98 -10.80
N SER A 166 11.28 3.99 -10.85
CA SER A 166 11.85 4.45 -12.12
C SER A 166 12.69 3.31 -12.69
N LYS A 167 12.83 3.23 -14.01
CA LYS A 167 13.71 2.28 -14.71
C LYS A 167 15.21 2.38 -14.32
N ALA A 168 15.59 3.18 -13.32
CA ALA A 168 16.98 3.32 -12.87
C ALA A 168 17.55 2.05 -12.20
N GLU A 169 16.73 1.04 -11.93
CA GLU A 169 17.15 -0.27 -11.44
C GLU A 169 16.66 -1.38 -12.39
N GLU A 170 17.21 -1.45 -13.61
CA GLU A 170 17.18 -2.72 -14.34
C GLU A 170 18.07 -3.74 -13.60
N PRO A 171 17.64 -4.99 -13.43
CA PRO A 171 18.56 -6.04 -12.98
C PRO A 171 19.72 -6.15 -13.99
N PRO A 172 20.94 -6.48 -13.54
CA PRO A 172 22.08 -6.61 -14.45
C PRO A 172 21.75 -7.60 -15.57
N ASP A 173 22.17 -7.25 -16.78
CA ASP A 173 21.98 -8.07 -17.98
C ASP A 173 22.60 -9.45 -17.73
N PRO A 174 21.83 -10.56 -17.87
CA PRO A 174 22.35 -11.91 -17.69
C PRO A 174 23.44 -12.30 -18.70
N THR A 175 23.74 -11.45 -19.69
CA THR A 175 24.83 -11.64 -20.65
C THR A 175 26.17 -11.00 -20.26
N GLU A 176 26.24 -10.27 -19.14
CA GLU A 176 27.52 -9.82 -18.56
C GLU A 176 27.99 -10.78 -17.45
N VAL A 177 28.62 -11.90 -17.86
CA VAL A 177 29.56 -12.70 -17.05
C VAL A 177 30.79 -12.99 -17.87
#